data_AF-A0A819NTX7-F1
#
_entry.id   AF-A0A819NTX7-F1
#
_cell.length_a   1.000
_cell.length_b   1.000
_cell.length_c   1.000
_cell.angle_alpha   90.00
_cell.angle_beta   90.00
_cell.angle_gamma   90.00
#
_symmetry.space_group_name_H-M   'P 1'
#
loop_
_entity.id
_entity.type
_entity.pdbx_description
1 polymer ?
#
loop_
_entity_poly.entity_id
_entity_poly.type
_entity_poly.pdbx_seq_one_letter_code
_entity_poly.pdbx_strand_id
1 'polypeptide(L)'
;MLAGNLEPDDEVEIPHLNISYQPQQISPKFTGTVQNLSGGELQLVALCLYLGKPADVYLIDELAAYLDSEQRLHAARVIKRFILHCKKVGFVVEHNFIMATYLADRVIVFDGKSSVKTHAFEP
;
A
#
# COMPACT_ATOMS: atom_id res chain seq x y z
N MET A 1 -15.11 9.13 -11.97
CA MET A 1 -14.10 9.28 -10.89
C MET A 1 -12.87 8.37 -11.11
N LEU A 2 -11.77 8.88 -11.66
CA LEU A 2 -10.45 8.21 -11.61
C LEU A 2 -9.43 9.22 -11.09
N ALA A 3 -9.02 9.05 -9.83
CA ALA A 3 -8.01 9.89 -9.17
C ALA A 3 -8.22 11.42 -9.26
N GLY A 4 -9.48 11.89 -9.32
CA GLY A 4 -9.81 13.30 -9.42
C GLY A 4 -9.81 13.89 -10.84
N ASN A 5 -9.50 13.10 -11.88
CA ASN A 5 -9.46 13.57 -13.27
C ASN A 5 -10.81 13.46 -14.02
N LEU A 6 -11.83 12.91 -13.37
CA LEU A 6 -13.16 12.76 -13.94
C LEU A 6 -14.17 13.28 -12.94
N GLU A 7 -15.02 14.20 -13.40
CA GLU A 7 -16.15 14.69 -12.63
C GLU A 7 -17.07 13.51 -12.25
N PRO A 8 -17.66 13.57 -11.05
CA PRO A 8 -18.62 12.57 -10.63
C PRO A 8 -19.89 12.65 -11.48
N ASP A 9 -20.52 11.51 -11.73
CA ASP A 9 -21.73 11.44 -12.56
C ASP A 9 -22.92 12.17 -11.91
N ASP A 10 -22.89 12.33 -10.58
CA ASP A 10 -23.82 13.11 -9.77
C ASP A 10 -23.10 14.35 -9.19
N GLU A 11 -23.82 15.46 -8.92
CA GLU A 11 -23.32 16.68 -8.24
C GLU A 11 -22.95 16.41 -6.76
N VAL A 12 -22.06 15.46 -6.52
CA VAL A 12 -21.59 15.06 -5.20
C VAL A 12 -20.29 15.78 -4.90
N GLU A 13 -20.27 16.53 -3.80
CA GLU A 13 -19.06 17.16 -3.30
C GLU A 13 -18.05 16.09 -2.88
N ILE A 14 -16.90 16.05 -3.56
CA ILE A 14 -15.85 15.07 -3.29
C ILE A 14 -15.00 15.59 -2.13
N PRO A 15 -14.86 14.85 -1.01
CA PRO A 15 -13.99 15.27 0.07
C PRO A 15 -12.54 15.31 -0.40
N HIS A 16 -11.83 16.39 -0.05
CA HIS A 16 -10.39 16.47 -0.25
C HIS A 16 -9.67 15.48 0.67
N LEU A 17 -9.02 14.48 0.08
CA LEU A 17 -8.23 13.46 0.80
C LEU A 17 -6.77 13.55 0.38
N ASN A 18 -5.86 13.51 1.34
CA ASN A 18 -4.43 13.33 1.06
C ASN A 18 -4.15 11.84 0.90
N ILE A 19 -3.76 11.44 -0.31
CA ILE A 19 -3.46 10.05 -0.63
C ILE A 19 -1.96 9.86 -0.72
N SER A 20 -1.42 8.93 0.08
CA SER A 20 -0.05 8.47 -0.07
C SER A 20 -0.05 7.18 -0.89
N TYR A 21 0.70 7.19 -1.99
CA TYR A 21 1.00 5.98 -2.78
C TYR A 21 2.38 5.46 -2.44
N GLN A 22 2.49 4.14 -2.25
CA GLN A 22 3.76 3.49 -2.00
C GLN A 22 4.74 3.78 -3.15
N PRO A 23 5.94 4.33 -2.87
CA PRO A 23 6.90 4.62 -3.91
C PRO A 23 7.51 3.31 -4.44
N GLN A 24 7.48 3.11 -5.76
CA GLN A 24 8.16 1.98 -6.41
C GLN A 24 9.69 2.15 -6.45
N GLN A 25 10.19 3.37 -6.25
CA GLN A 25 11.61 3.70 -6.23
C GLN A 25 11.90 4.72 -5.12
N ILE A 26 13.02 4.57 -4.45
CA ILE A 26 13.37 5.38 -3.29
C ILE A 26 14.77 5.94 -3.48
N SER A 27 14.94 7.20 -3.10
CA SER A 27 16.25 7.84 -2.98
C SER A 27 16.60 8.03 -1.48
N PRO A 28 17.30 7.08 -0.85
CA PRO A 28 17.74 7.19 0.53
C PRO A 28 18.81 8.27 0.77
N LYS A 29 18.75 8.85 1.98
CA LYS A 29 19.85 9.55 2.63
C LYS A 29 20.46 8.62 3.68
N PHE A 30 21.38 7.76 3.26
CA PHE A 30 22.28 6.96 4.10
C PHE A 30 23.72 7.47 3.89
N THR A 31 24.64 7.18 4.81
CA THR A 31 26.05 7.62 4.68
C THR A 31 26.85 6.82 3.64
N GLY A 32 26.34 5.66 3.21
CA GLY A 32 26.73 4.97 1.97
C GLY A 32 25.76 5.29 0.80
N THR A 33 26.03 4.80 -0.41
CA THR A 33 25.15 5.06 -1.55
C THR A 33 23.92 4.15 -1.53
N VAL A 34 22.76 4.71 -1.90
CA VAL A 34 21.50 3.99 -2.18
C VAL A 34 21.71 2.73 -3.02
N GLN A 35 22.63 2.82 -3.97
CA GLN A 35 22.95 1.79 -4.95
C GLN A 35 23.53 0.51 -4.31
N ASN A 36 23.99 0.59 -3.07
CA ASN A 36 24.59 -0.54 -2.38
C ASN A 36 23.58 -1.34 -1.54
N LEU A 37 22.33 -0.89 -1.44
CA LEU A 37 21.29 -1.60 -0.70
C LEU A 37 20.74 -2.76 -1.54
N SER A 38 20.45 -3.87 -0.89
CA SER A 38 19.69 -4.97 -1.48
C SER A 38 18.24 -4.56 -1.75
N GLY A 39 17.54 -5.33 -2.60
CA GLY A 39 16.13 -5.05 -2.92
C GLY A 39 15.22 -5.03 -1.68
N GLY A 40 15.45 -5.93 -0.71
CA GLY A 40 14.69 -5.97 0.54
C GLY A 40 14.99 -4.77 1.46
N GLU A 41 16.26 -4.37 1.58
CA GLU A 41 16.64 -3.17 2.35
C GLU A 41 16.04 -1.90 1.74
N LEU A 42 16.07 -1.78 0.41
CA LEU A 42 15.39 -0.70 -0.29
C LEU A 42 13.91 -0.70 0.06
N GLN A 43 13.21 -1.84 -0.04
CA GLN A 43 11.79 -1.91 0.32
C GLN A 43 11.48 -1.44 1.75
N LEU A 44 12.30 -1.83 2.74
CA LEU A 44 12.11 -1.36 4.12
C LEU A 44 12.28 0.15 4.25
N VAL A 45 13.25 0.74 3.54
CA VAL A 45 13.43 2.20 3.49
C VAL A 45 12.23 2.88 2.80
N ALA A 46 11.69 2.29 1.72
CA ALA A 46 10.46 2.77 1.06
C ALA A 46 9.34 2.85 2.06
N LEU A 47 9.11 1.75 2.77
CA LEU A 47 8.01 1.63 3.69
C LEU A 47 8.09 2.68 4.80
N CYS A 48 9.29 2.89 5.36
CA CYS A 48 9.51 3.92 6.37
C CYS A 48 9.21 5.34 5.85
N LEU A 49 9.72 5.70 4.67
CA LEU A 49 9.47 7.03 4.08
C LEU A 49 8.00 7.21 3.69
N TYR A 50 7.38 6.14 3.20
CA TYR A 50 6.01 6.10 2.78
C TYR A 50 5.04 6.32 3.94
N LEU A 51 5.18 5.55 5.03
CA LEU A 51 4.37 5.70 6.24
C LEU A 51 4.68 7.01 6.97
N GLY A 52 5.91 7.52 6.87
CA GLY A 52 6.31 8.80 7.44
C GLY A 52 5.69 10.03 6.75
N LYS A 53 5.15 9.87 5.54
CA LYS A 53 4.45 10.96 4.83
C LYS A 53 3.04 11.10 5.39
N PRO A 54 2.63 12.30 5.86
CA PRO A 54 1.26 12.53 6.33
C PRO A 54 0.26 12.29 5.21
N ALA A 55 -0.72 11.41 5.46
CA ALA A 55 -1.83 11.15 4.56
C ALA A 55 -3.07 10.71 5.34
N ASP A 56 -4.22 10.78 4.67
CA ASP A 56 -5.51 10.32 5.17
C ASP A 56 -5.75 8.87 4.73
N VAL A 57 -5.34 8.55 3.51
CA VAL A 57 -5.41 7.20 2.91
C VAL A 57 -4.03 6.75 2.44
N TYR A 58 -3.65 5.54 2.82
CA TYR A 58 -2.43 4.86 2.39
C TYR A 58 -2.79 3.74 1.41
N LEU A 59 -2.42 3.93 0.14
CA LEU A 59 -2.53 2.92 -0.90
C LEU A 59 -1.23 2.13 -1.03
N ILE A 60 -1.36 0.84 -0.78
CA ILE A 60 -0.27 -0.09 -0.58
C ILE A 60 -0.40 -1.18 -1.65
N ASP A 61 0.61 -1.30 -2.50
CA ASP A 61 0.61 -2.25 -3.63
C ASP A 61 1.85 -3.13 -3.52
N GLU A 62 1.62 -4.44 -3.33
CA GLU A 62 2.64 -5.49 -3.29
C GLU A 62 3.89 -5.09 -2.47
N LEU A 63 3.72 -5.10 -1.15
CA LEU A 63 4.74 -4.69 -0.17
C LEU A 63 5.85 -5.69 0.08
N ALA A 64 5.72 -6.91 -0.43
CA ALA A 64 6.53 -8.04 -0.02
C ALA A 64 7.44 -8.56 -1.12
N ALA A 65 7.41 -7.91 -2.29
CA ALA A 65 8.39 -8.13 -3.32
C ALA A 65 9.80 -7.98 -2.71
N TYR A 66 10.67 -8.98 -2.88
CA TYR A 66 12.06 -8.97 -2.39
C TYR A 66 12.28 -9.10 -0.88
N LEU A 67 11.25 -9.21 -0.04
CA LEU A 67 11.38 -9.53 1.40
C LEU A 67 11.34 -11.05 1.65
N ASP A 68 12.14 -11.52 2.61
CA ASP A 68 12.03 -12.88 3.14
C ASP A 68 10.79 -13.06 4.05
N SER A 69 10.49 -14.29 4.45
CA SER A 69 9.28 -14.60 5.24
C SER A 69 9.22 -13.89 6.59
N GLU A 70 10.37 -13.67 7.24
CA GLU A 70 10.44 -13.01 8.54
C GLU A 70 10.24 -11.50 8.38
N GLN A 71 10.96 -10.90 7.41
CA GLN A 71 10.84 -9.49 7.05
C GLN A 71 9.42 -9.12 6.63
N ARG A 72 8.74 -9.97 5.86
CA ARG A 72 7.33 -9.79 5.47
C ARG A 72 6.42 -9.67 6.69
N LEU A 73 6.57 -10.59 7.65
CA LEU A 73 5.77 -10.58 8.88
C LEU A 73 6.04 -9.32 9.71
N HIS A 74 7.30 -8.88 9.78
CA HIS A 74 7.66 -7.64 10.46
C HIS A 74 7.08 -6.40 9.76
N ALA A 75 7.19 -6.30 8.43
CA ALA A 75 6.61 -5.21 7.66
C ALA A 75 5.09 -5.13 7.88
N ALA A 76 4.39 -6.26 7.74
CA ALA A 76 2.95 -6.33 7.94
C ALA A 76 2.53 -5.89 9.36
N ARG A 77 3.29 -6.29 10.38
CA ARG A 77 3.09 -5.84 11.78
C ARG A 77 3.23 -4.33 11.93
N VAL A 78 4.25 -3.75 11.31
CA VAL A 78 4.50 -2.30 11.37
C VAL A 78 3.36 -1.54 10.70
N ILE A 79 2.93 -1.97 9.51
CA ILE A 79 1.82 -1.35 8.76
C ILE A 79 0.53 -1.40 9.57
N LYS A 80 0.13 -2.60 10.03
CA LYS A 80 -1.11 -2.77 10.79
C LYS A 80 -1.11 -1.89 12.04
N ARG A 81 0.00 -1.87 12.78
CA ARG A 81 0.14 -1.02 13.97
C ARG A 81 0.06 0.47 13.63
N PHE A 82 0.77 0.90 12.59
CA PHE A 82 0.77 2.31 12.18
C PHE A 82 -0.63 2.78 11.79
N ILE A 83 -1.29 2.06 10.87
CA ILE A 83 -2.64 2.39 10.39
C ILE A 83 -3.63 2.45 11.57
N LEU A 84 -3.60 1.45 12.47
CA LEU A 84 -4.48 1.37 13.63
C LEU A 84 -4.21 2.51 14.64
N HIS A 85 -2.96 2.76 15.02
CA HIS A 85 -2.63 3.75 16.05
C HIS A 85 -2.79 5.19 15.55
N CYS A 86 -2.46 5.46 14.29
CA CYS A 86 -2.62 6.77 13.68
C CYS A 86 -4.06 7.04 13.20
N LYS A 87 -4.96 6.05 13.33
CA LYS A 87 -6.37 6.11 12.88
C LYS A 87 -6.48 6.52 11.41
N LYS A 88 -5.66 5.88 10.56
CA LYS A 88 -5.61 6.12 9.12
C LYS A 88 -6.33 4.99 8.38
N VAL A 89 -6.61 5.21 7.10
CA VAL A 89 -7.17 4.17 6.22
C VAL A 89 -6.04 3.57 5.40
N GLY A 90 -5.91 2.25 5.43
CA GLY A 90 -5.00 1.51 4.55
C GLY A 90 -5.79 0.69 3.53
N PHE A 91 -5.45 0.82 2.26
CA PHE A 91 -5.95 -0.06 1.20
C PHE A 91 -4.77 -0.85 0.67
N VAL A 92 -4.83 -2.17 0.79
CA VAL A 92 -3.71 -3.06 0.54
C VAL A 92 -4.05 -4.02 -0.58
N VAL A 93 -3.22 -4.04 -1.61
CA VAL A 93 -3.25 -5.03 -2.70
C VAL A 93 -2.17 -6.07 -2.42
N GLU A 94 -2.59 -7.33 -2.30
CA GLU A 94 -1.72 -8.45 -1.97
C GLU A 94 -2.06 -9.67 -2.82
N HIS A 95 -1.03 -10.41 -3.22
CA HIS A 95 -1.17 -11.72 -3.83
C HIS A 95 -1.01 -12.87 -2.81
N ASN A 96 -0.59 -12.57 -1.58
CA ASN A 96 -0.42 -13.55 -0.51
C ASN A 96 -1.61 -13.56 0.46
N PHE A 97 -2.39 -14.65 0.42
CA PHE A 97 -3.59 -14.81 1.26
C PHE A 97 -3.34 -14.67 2.77
N ILE A 98 -2.21 -15.19 3.27
CA ILE A 98 -1.88 -15.14 4.70
C ILE A 98 -1.65 -13.68 5.13
N MET A 99 -0.95 -12.91 4.31
CA MET A 99 -0.66 -11.52 4.60
C MET A 99 -1.89 -10.63 4.48
N ALA A 100 -2.71 -10.86 3.43
CA ALA A 100 -3.99 -10.22 3.27
C ALA A 100 -4.87 -10.42 4.52
N THR A 101 -5.00 -11.67 4.98
CA THR A 101 -5.78 -12.00 6.19
C THR A 101 -5.18 -11.39 7.46
N TYR A 102 -3.85 -11.28 7.54
CA TYR A 102 -3.18 -10.67 8.69
C TYR A 102 -3.44 -9.15 8.77
N LEU A 103 -3.38 -8.47 7.63
CA LEU A 103 -3.49 -7.02 7.52
C LEU A 103 -4.94 -6.53 7.52
N ALA A 104 -5.84 -7.26 6.88
CA ALA A 104 -7.19 -6.80 6.56
C ALA A 104 -8.14 -6.82 7.76
N ASP A 105 -8.98 -5.78 7.82
CA ASP A 105 -10.24 -5.79 8.57
C ASP A 105 -11.41 -6.28 7.70
N ARG A 106 -11.31 -6.10 6.36
CA ARG A 106 -12.25 -6.56 5.33
C ARG A 106 -11.50 -6.92 4.05
N VAL A 107 -12.00 -7.86 3.26
CA VAL A 107 -11.29 -8.41 2.10
C VAL A 107 -12.17 -8.36 0.85
N ILE A 108 -11.73 -7.57 -0.13
CA ILE A 108 -12.37 -7.52 -1.44
C ILE A 108 -11.62 -8.49 -2.36
N VAL A 109 -12.31 -9.53 -2.81
CA VAL A 109 -11.75 -10.48 -3.79
C VAL A 109 -12.02 -9.99 -5.20
N PHE A 110 -11.00 -10.04 -6.06
CA PHE A 110 -11.11 -9.76 -7.49
C PHE A 110 -10.97 -11.07 -8.25
N ASP A 111 -11.91 -11.34 -9.17
CA ASP A 111 -11.91 -12.52 -10.05
C ASP A 111 -12.10 -12.12 -11.51
N GLY A 112 -11.64 -12.95 -12.44
CA GLY A 112 -11.79 -12.76 -13.88
C GLY A 112 -10.49 -12.91 -14.67
N LYS A 113 -10.51 -12.37 -15.89
CA LYS A 113 -9.37 -12.47 -16.82
C LYS A 113 -8.61 -11.16 -16.87
N SER A 114 -7.33 -11.22 -16.46
CA SER A 114 -6.43 -10.07 -16.47
C SER A 114 -6.41 -9.37 -17.83
N SER A 115 -6.41 -8.04 -17.81
CA SER A 115 -6.47 -7.16 -18.98
C SER A 115 -7.68 -7.35 -19.91
N VAL A 116 -8.71 -8.10 -19.49
CA VAL A 116 -9.93 -8.31 -20.29
C VAL A 116 -11.17 -7.86 -19.51
N LYS A 117 -11.44 -8.50 -18.37
CA LYS A 117 -12.60 -8.20 -17.51
C LYS A 117 -12.40 -8.81 -16.13
N THR A 118 -12.59 -7.99 -15.10
CA THR A 118 -12.54 -8.41 -13.70
C THR A 118 -13.82 -7.98 -12.98
N HIS A 119 -14.16 -8.71 -11.92
CA HIS A 119 -15.27 -8.44 -11.00
C HIS A 119 -14.73 -8.37 -9.58
N ALA A 120 -15.08 -7.31 -8.84
CA ALA A 120 -14.80 -7.18 -7.42
C ALA A 120 -16.02 -7.60 -6.60
N PHE A 121 -15.85 -8.52 -5.66
CA PHE A 121 -16.94 -8.94 -4.76
C PHE A 121 -17.13 -7.96 -3.60
N GLU A 122 -18.20 -8.15 -2.82
CA GLU A 122 -18.39 -7.38 -1.60
C GLU A 122 -17.29 -7.70 -0.55
N PRO A 123 -16.87 -6.71 0.27
CA PRO A 123 -15.79 -6.86 1.26
C PRO A 123 -16.11 -7.76 2.47
#